data_AF-A0A562S9L9-F1
#
_entry.id   AF-A0A562S9L9-F1
#
_cell.length_a   1.000
_cell.length_b   1.000
_cell.length_c   1.000
_cell.angle_alpha   90.00
_cell.angle_beta   90.00
_cell.angle_gamma   90.00
#
_symmetry.space_group_name_H-M   'P 1'
#
loop_
_entity.id
_entity.type
_entity.pdbx_description
1 polymer ?
#
loop_
_entity_poly.entity_id
_entity_poly.type
_entity_poly.pdbx_seq_one_letter_code
_entity_poly.pdbx_strand_id
1 'polypeptide(L)'
;MHLENLTSLSSQLDLIGFKNMTACLAKRICLLPACFTITKSVSINNDELFFHFHFKSEPEVPVYCLDYFDAGFKKYVPLDGLTINDIKLDELDRLMKTIDWKIVFDFSEASPTEQDRILSVSAQVEKIMQQFVQLNQTEEGQQQVILLKQKYWSVIPYHALMGTVTSPKATNEIIQRFYCTDQQASVTIQDVYRFLQFKRIEKEMRVKGKPQIVSRLHTSHGSEKINRKKSNTVKSESKTNETRKTN
;
A
#
# COMPACT_ATOMS: atom_id res chain seq x y z
N MET A 1 28.08 -6.62 22.24
CA MET A 1 26.90 -5.89 21.71
C MET A 1 27.05 -4.44 22.10
N HIS A 2 27.12 -3.52 21.13
CA HIS A 2 27.22 -2.08 21.42
C HIS A 2 25.85 -1.56 21.88
N LEU A 3 25.65 -1.46 23.20
CA LEU A 3 24.38 -1.02 23.79
C LEU A 3 23.99 0.39 23.33
N GLU A 4 24.97 1.27 23.13
CA GLU A 4 24.78 2.62 22.57
C GLU A 4 24.25 2.58 21.14
N ASN A 5 24.81 1.72 20.27
CA ASN A 5 24.32 1.56 18.89
C ASN A 5 22.87 1.04 18.88
N LEU A 6 22.56 0.05 19.72
CA LEU A 6 21.21 -0.49 19.85
C LEU A 6 20.21 0.58 20.31
N THR A 7 20.63 1.42 21.26
CA THR A 7 19.80 2.50 21.81
C THR A 7 19.57 3.58 20.76
N SER A 8 20.63 4.00 20.05
CA SER A 8 20.56 4.96 18.95
C SER A 8 19.61 4.49 17.85
N LEU A 9 19.74 3.25 17.38
CA LEU A 9 18.84 2.68 16.38
C LEU A 9 17.38 2.59 16.86
N SER A 10 17.16 2.21 18.12
CA SER A 10 15.80 2.20 18.68
C SER A 10 15.23 3.61 18.72
N SER A 11 16.02 4.62 19.14
CA SER A 11 15.58 6.02 19.14
C SER A 11 15.27 6.54 17.74
N GLN A 12 16.05 6.16 16.72
CA GLN A 12 15.73 6.51 15.32
C GLN A 12 14.38 5.92 14.88
N LEU A 13 14.12 4.65 15.20
CA LEU A 13 12.83 4.01 14.90
C LEU A 13 11.68 4.63 15.70
N ASP A 14 11.92 5.02 16.95
CA ASP A 14 10.95 5.72 17.80
C ASP A 14 10.54 7.06 17.19
N LEU A 15 11.49 7.82 16.62
CA LEU A 15 11.23 9.09 15.92
C LEU A 15 10.36 8.90 14.66
N ILE A 16 10.53 7.78 13.94
CA ILE A 16 9.65 7.40 12.83
C ILE A 16 8.25 7.05 13.37
N GLY A 17 8.18 6.47 14.57
CA GLY A 17 6.94 6.12 15.28
C GLY A 17 6.83 4.65 15.68
N PHE A 18 7.90 3.87 15.54
CA PHE A 18 7.97 2.46 15.91
C PHE A 18 8.61 2.29 17.29
N LYS A 19 7.78 2.22 18.31
CA LYS A 19 8.21 2.08 19.72
C LYS A 19 8.66 0.67 20.08
N ASN A 20 9.51 0.57 21.10
CA ASN A 20 9.92 -0.69 21.75
C ASN A 20 10.70 -1.64 20.82
N MET A 21 11.58 -1.09 19.98
CA MET A 21 12.28 -1.86 18.95
C MET A 21 13.58 -2.52 19.41
N THR A 22 14.09 -2.15 20.59
CA THR A 22 15.34 -2.65 21.19
C THR A 22 15.46 -4.19 21.15
N ALA A 23 14.44 -4.92 21.62
CA ALA A 23 14.51 -6.38 21.65
C ALA A 23 14.51 -7.02 20.25
N CYS A 24 13.79 -6.41 19.30
CA CYS A 24 13.73 -6.87 17.92
C CYS A 24 15.08 -6.67 17.21
N LEU A 25 15.69 -5.50 17.40
CA LEU A 25 17.02 -5.17 16.90
C LEU A 25 18.08 -6.09 17.51
N ALA A 26 18.06 -6.29 18.83
CA ALA A 26 19.03 -7.14 19.53
C ALA A 26 19.04 -8.57 18.99
N LYS A 27 17.87 -9.17 18.74
CA LYS A 27 17.73 -10.52 18.16
C LYS A 27 18.35 -10.66 16.77
N ARG A 28 18.43 -9.58 15.99
CA ARG A 28 19.04 -9.58 14.65
C ARG A 28 20.53 -9.30 14.73
N ILE A 29 20.92 -8.26 15.48
CA ILE A 29 22.30 -7.81 15.63
C ILE A 29 23.18 -8.87 16.31
N CYS A 30 22.64 -9.64 17.26
CA CYS A 30 23.42 -10.68 17.94
C CYS A 30 23.87 -11.82 17.02
N LEU A 31 23.28 -11.94 15.84
CA LEU A 31 23.68 -12.91 14.81
C LEU A 31 24.80 -12.38 13.90
N LEU A 32 25.27 -11.15 14.13
CA LEU A 32 26.32 -10.48 13.37
C LEU A 32 26.13 -10.49 11.83
N PRO A 33 24.92 -10.22 11.29
CA PRO A 33 24.73 -10.19 9.84
C PRO A 33 25.38 -8.96 9.20
N ALA A 34 25.91 -9.08 7.98
CA ALA A 34 26.41 -7.92 7.22
C ALA A 34 25.28 -6.90 6.92
N CYS A 35 24.05 -7.39 6.73
CA CYS A 35 22.85 -6.58 6.58
C CYS A 35 21.62 -7.35 7.06
N PHE A 36 20.58 -6.65 7.49
CA PHE A 36 19.30 -7.28 7.81
C PHE A 36 18.12 -6.34 7.60
N THR A 37 16.92 -6.92 7.52
CA THR A 37 15.67 -6.18 7.37
C THR A 37 14.73 -6.48 8.53
N ILE A 38 14.05 -5.44 9.02
CA ILE A 38 12.91 -5.57 9.93
C ILE A 38 11.65 -5.10 9.21
N THR A 39 10.63 -5.96 9.19
CA THR A 39 9.31 -5.64 8.63
C THR A 39 8.32 -5.28 9.72
N LYS A 40 7.56 -4.20 9.51
CA LYS A 40 6.45 -3.77 10.37
C LYS A 40 5.25 -3.35 9.54
N SER A 41 4.05 -3.51 10.09
CA SER A 41 2.83 -2.96 9.53
C SER A 41 2.10 -2.09 10.55
N VAL A 42 1.37 -1.09 10.03
CA VAL A 42 0.56 -0.16 10.83
C VAL A 42 -0.75 0.06 10.08
N SER A 43 -1.87 -0.05 10.80
CA SER A 43 -3.18 0.30 10.25
C SER A 43 -3.53 1.75 10.57
N ILE A 44 -3.90 2.54 9.55
CA ILE A 44 -4.32 3.94 9.69
C ILE A 44 -5.59 4.13 8.87
N ASN A 45 -6.70 4.52 9.51
CA ASN A 45 -8.01 4.73 8.84
C ASN A 45 -8.44 3.54 7.96
N ASN A 46 -8.28 2.32 8.48
CA ASN A 46 -8.46 1.03 7.79
C ASN A 46 -7.41 0.68 6.73
N ASP A 47 -6.66 1.65 6.19
CA ASP A 47 -5.55 1.36 5.29
C ASP A 47 -4.42 0.64 6.03
N GLU A 48 -3.68 -0.19 5.31
CA GLU A 48 -2.48 -0.87 5.82
C GLU A 48 -1.23 -0.25 5.21
N LEU A 49 -0.31 0.18 6.06
CA LEU A 49 1.04 0.53 5.65
C LEU A 49 1.97 -0.59 6.08
N PHE A 50 2.93 -0.92 5.23
CA PHE A 50 4.03 -1.79 5.57
C PHE A 50 5.36 -1.06 5.42
N PHE A 51 6.31 -1.41 6.26
CA PHE A 51 7.63 -0.79 6.35
C PHE A 51 8.68 -1.89 6.37
N HIS A 52 9.70 -1.74 5.53
CA HIS A 52 10.89 -2.58 5.50
C HIS A 52 12.10 -1.72 5.84
N PHE A 53 12.57 -1.80 7.08
CA PHE A 53 13.74 -1.08 7.56
C PHE A 53 15.00 -1.88 7.22
N HIS A 54 15.92 -1.28 6.48
CA HIS A 54 17.14 -1.94 6.01
C HIS A 54 18.35 -1.42 6.79
N PHE A 55 19.04 -2.35 7.44
CA PHE A 55 20.20 -2.07 8.28
C PHE A 55 21.44 -2.69 7.66
N LYS A 56 22.56 -1.98 7.76
CA LYS A 56 23.88 -2.45 7.31
C LYS A 56 24.88 -2.32 8.45
N SER A 57 25.79 -3.29 8.55
CA SER A 57 26.96 -3.16 9.43
C SER A 57 28.01 -2.31 8.74
N GLU A 58 28.71 -1.47 9.49
CA GLU A 58 29.90 -0.80 8.98
C GLU A 58 31.06 -1.81 8.79
N PRO A 59 31.90 -1.64 7.74
CA PRO A 59 32.95 -2.62 7.43
C PRO A 59 34.06 -2.70 8.50
N GLU A 60 34.33 -1.59 9.18
CA GLU A 60 35.48 -1.45 10.07
C GLU A 60 35.12 -1.65 11.56
N VAL A 61 33.85 -1.43 11.91
CA VAL A 61 33.34 -1.57 13.28
C VAL A 61 31.98 -2.26 13.21
N PRO A 62 31.65 -3.23 14.07
CA PRO A 62 30.34 -3.91 14.09
C PRO A 62 29.23 -3.02 14.67
N VAL A 63 29.12 -1.80 14.14
CA VAL A 63 28.11 -0.79 14.38
C VAL A 63 27.13 -0.88 13.22
N TYR A 64 25.83 -0.87 13.55
CA TYR A 64 24.78 -0.92 12.55
C TYR A 64 24.17 0.45 12.35
N CYS A 65 23.86 0.80 11.10
CA CYS A 65 23.08 1.99 10.78
C CYS A 65 21.82 1.61 10.02
N LEU A 66 20.76 2.39 10.23
CA LEU A 66 19.57 2.35 9.38
C LEU A 66 19.92 3.09 8.09
N ASP A 67 20.01 2.36 6.97
CA ASP A 67 20.43 2.93 5.68
C ASP A 67 19.24 3.62 4.99
N TYR A 68 18.14 2.88 4.87
CA TYR A 68 16.89 3.36 4.31
C TYR A 68 15.74 2.49 4.81
N PHE A 69 14.52 2.95 4.56
CA PHE A 69 13.35 2.09 4.65
C PHE A 69 12.48 2.20 3.41
N ASP A 70 11.92 1.08 2.98
CA ASP A 70 10.87 1.06 1.97
C ASP A 70 9.53 1.05 2.70
N ALA A 71 8.65 1.99 2.38
CA ALA A 71 7.29 2.00 2.89
C ALA A 71 6.29 1.79 1.77
N GLY A 72 5.33 0.92 2.00
CA GLY A 72 4.27 0.62 1.07
C GLY A 72 2.89 0.89 1.65
N PHE A 73 1.97 1.25 0.75
CA PHE A 73 0.60 1.58 1.07
C PHE A 73 -0.35 0.60 0.37
N LYS A 74 -1.22 -0.03 1.17
CA LYS A 74 -2.31 -0.88 0.72
C LYS A 74 -3.63 -0.26 1.20
N LYS A 75 -4.39 0.30 0.26
CA LYS A 75 -5.72 0.85 0.61
C LYS A 75 -6.61 -0.28 1.10
N TYR A 76 -7.35 -0.01 2.15
CA TYR A 76 -8.57 -0.76 2.39
C TYR A 76 -9.61 -0.42 1.34
N VAL A 77 -9.97 -1.40 0.52
CA VAL A 77 -11.14 -1.32 -0.33
C VAL A 77 -12.27 -1.97 0.46
N PRO A 78 -13.22 -1.19 1.01
CA PRO A 78 -14.40 -1.78 1.63
C PRO A 78 -15.10 -2.64 0.58
N LEU A 79 -15.37 -3.90 0.94
CA LEU A 79 -16.10 -4.83 0.09
C LEU A 79 -17.62 -4.63 0.20
N ASP A 80 -18.06 -3.73 1.08
CA ASP A 80 -19.47 -3.48 1.40
C ASP A 80 -20.25 -3.04 0.15
N GLY A 81 -21.20 -3.89 -0.26
CA GLY A 81 -22.06 -3.64 -1.41
C GLY A 81 -21.37 -3.79 -2.77
N LEU A 82 -20.11 -4.25 -2.82
CA LEU A 82 -19.41 -4.49 -4.08
C LEU A 82 -19.82 -5.86 -4.64
N THR A 83 -20.47 -5.82 -5.79
CA THR A 83 -20.87 -7.01 -6.55
C THR A 83 -20.09 -7.07 -7.85
N ILE A 84 -19.40 -8.18 -8.10
CA ILE A 84 -18.70 -8.46 -9.36
C ILE A 84 -19.21 -9.80 -9.87
N ASN A 85 -19.69 -9.86 -11.12
CA ASN A 85 -20.26 -11.08 -11.72
C ASN A 85 -21.32 -11.73 -10.81
N ASP A 86 -22.25 -10.92 -10.29
CA ASP A 86 -23.30 -11.33 -9.34
C ASP A 86 -22.81 -11.92 -8.00
N ILE A 87 -21.50 -11.83 -7.72
CA ILE A 87 -20.91 -12.24 -6.44
C ILE A 87 -20.73 -11.00 -5.57
N LYS A 88 -21.44 -11.00 -4.44
CA LYS A 88 -21.26 -10.03 -3.36
C LYS A 88 -19.98 -10.35 -2.58
N LEU A 89 -19.02 -9.43 -2.62
CA LEU A 89 -17.70 -9.68 -2.04
C LEU A 89 -17.70 -9.65 -0.52
N ASP A 90 -18.63 -8.95 0.13
CA ASP A 90 -18.80 -8.93 1.57
C ASP A 90 -19.34 -10.27 2.12
N GLU A 91 -20.21 -10.94 1.36
CA GLU A 91 -20.68 -12.30 1.69
C GLU A 91 -19.52 -13.30 1.53
N LEU A 92 -18.76 -13.19 0.45
CA LEU A 92 -17.58 -14.02 0.20
C LEU A 92 -16.48 -13.82 1.26
N ASP A 93 -16.18 -12.58 1.67
CA ASP A 93 -15.23 -12.30 2.75
C ASP A 93 -15.68 -12.92 4.08
N ARG A 94 -16.99 -12.87 4.38
CA ARG A 94 -17.55 -13.52 5.57
C ARG A 94 -17.39 -15.04 5.51
N LEU A 95 -17.67 -15.67 4.37
CA LEU A 95 -17.47 -17.12 4.18
C LEU A 95 -15.99 -17.51 4.33
N MET A 96 -15.08 -16.72 3.77
CA MET A 96 -13.64 -16.92 3.92
C MET A 96 -13.21 -16.88 5.39
N LYS A 97 -13.81 -16.00 6.20
CA LYS A 97 -13.46 -15.84 7.61
C LYS A 97 -13.89 -17.01 8.50
N THR A 98 -14.90 -17.78 8.11
CA THR A 98 -15.42 -18.90 8.93
C THR A 98 -14.59 -20.17 8.81
N ILE A 99 -13.72 -20.27 7.80
CA ILE A 99 -12.93 -21.47 7.51
C ILE A 99 -11.55 -21.35 8.16
N ASP A 100 -11.14 -22.38 8.88
CA ASP A 100 -9.74 -22.55 9.26
C ASP A 100 -8.94 -23.07 8.06
N TRP A 101 -8.41 -22.12 7.29
CA TRP A 101 -7.65 -22.44 6.08
C TRP A 101 -6.38 -23.23 6.38
N LYS A 102 -5.81 -23.17 7.60
CA LYS A 102 -4.62 -23.96 7.90
C LYS A 102 -4.91 -25.45 7.84
N ILE A 103 -6.05 -25.88 8.38
CA ILE A 103 -6.50 -27.28 8.36
C ILE A 103 -6.85 -27.70 6.93
N VAL A 104 -7.54 -26.83 6.17
CA VAL A 104 -7.91 -27.13 4.77
C VAL A 104 -6.70 -27.32 3.87
N PHE A 105 -5.62 -26.57 4.11
CA PHE A 105 -4.38 -26.66 3.37
C PHE A 105 -3.32 -27.53 4.07
N ASP A 106 -3.68 -28.29 5.11
CA ASP A 106 -2.79 -29.29 5.68
C ASP A 106 -2.94 -30.61 4.90
N PHE A 107 -1.89 -30.95 4.13
CA PHE A 107 -1.84 -32.18 3.33
C PHE A 107 -1.08 -33.31 4.03
N SER A 108 -0.76 -33.15 5.31
CA SER A 108 -0.23 -34.25 6.12
C SER A 108 -1.33 -35.29 6.42
N GLU A 109 -0.93 -36.44 6.96
CA GLU A 109 -1.89 -37.46 7.38
C GLU A 109 -2.78 -36.90 8.49
N ALA A 110 -4.05 -36.66 8.16
CA ALA A 110 -5.04 -36.15 9.10
C ALA A 110 -5.44 -37.23 10.10
N SER A 111 -5.55 -36.85 11.38
CA SER A 111 -6.24 -37.67 12.36
C SER A 111 -7.74 -37.81 12.00
N PRO A 112 -8.45 -38.85 12.49
CA PRO A 112 -9.88 -39.00 12.24
C PRO A 112 -10.71 -37.75 12.60
N THR A 113 -10.34 -37.06 13.68
CA THR A 113 -11.00 -35.81 14.12
C THR A 113 -10.73 -34.64 13.17
N GLU A 114 -9.56 -34.57 12.55
CA GLU A 114 -9.25 -33.55 11.54
C GLU A 114 -9.97 -33.84 10.23
N GLN A 115 -10.08 -35.11 9.86
CA GLN A 115 -10.84 -35.53 8.69
C GLN A 115 -12.30 -35.08 8.77
N ASP A 116 -12.96 -35.30 9.91
CA ASP A 116 -14.35 -34.86 10.12
C ASP A 116 -14.48 -33.34 10.02
N ARG A 117 -13.49 -32.59 10.54
CA ARG A 117 -13.46 -31.12 10.44
C ARG A 117 -13.30 -30.66 8.99
N ILE A 118 -12.40 -31.26 8.22
CA ILE A 118 -12.19 -30.95 6.80
C ILE A 118 -13.47 -31.25 6.00
N LEU A 119 -14.08 -32.42 6.21
CA LEU A 119 -15.31 -32.81 5.53
C LEU A 119 -16.46 -31.85 5.85
N SER A 120 -16.56 -31.37 7.09
CA SER A 120 -17.61 -30.44 7.51
C SER A 120 -17.58 -29.09 6.76
N VAL A 121 -16.40 -28.66 6.30
CA VAL A 121 -16.24 -27.38 5.56
C VAL A 121 -16.06 -27.57 4.06
N SER A 122 -15.95 -28.81 3.57
CA SER A 122 -15.62 -29.14 2.18
C SER A 122 -16.56 -28.48 1.15
N ALA A 123 -17.87 -28.58 1.35
CA ALA A 123 -18.88 -27.96 0.47
C ALA A 123 -18.78 -26.43 0.47
N GLN A 124 -18.41 -25.82 1.61
CA GLN A 124 -18.22 -24.37 1.70
C GLN A 124 -16.95 -23.94 0.96
N VAL A 125 -15.86 -24.71 1.10
CA VAL A 125 -14.61 -24.49 0.35
C VAL A 125 -14.87 -24.60 -1.15
N GLU A 126 -15.59 -25.62 -1.60
CA GLU A 126 -15.95 -25.79 -3.01
C GLU A 126 -16.74 -24.59 -3.54
N LYS A 127 -17.76 -24.14 -2.79
CA LYS A 127 -18.54 -22.95 -3.13
C LYS A 127 -17.66 -21.70 -3.29
N ILE A 128 -16.71 -21.48 -2.38
CA ILE A 128 -15.75 -20.37 -2.47
C ILE A 128 -14.89 -20.51 -3.72
N MET A 129 -14.40 -21.71 -4.03
CA MET A 129 -13.58 -21.94 -5.24
C MET A 129 -14.38 -21.67 -6.51
N GLN A 130 -15.64 -22.07 -6.58
CA GLN A 130 -16.52 -21.77 -7.71
C GLN A 130 -16.73 -20.25 -7.86
N GLN A 131 -16.93 -19.51 -6.76
CA GLN A 131 -17.03 -18.05 -6.77
C GLN A 131 -15.71 -17.39 -7.24
N PHE A 132 -14.55 -17.90 -6.82
CA PHE A 132 -13.27 -17.44 -7.34
C PHE A 132 -13.10 -17.67 -8.85
N VAL A 133 -13.54 -18.82 -9.36
CA VAL A 133 -13.52 -19.10 -10.80
C VAL A 133 -14.38 -18.09 -11.57
N GLN A 134 -15.57 -17.76 -11.07
CA GLN A 134 -16.44 -16.75 -11.67
C GLN A 134 -15.85 -15.34 -11.60
N LEU A 135 -15.27 -14.93 -10.47
CA LEU A 135 -14.59 -13.64 -10.33
C LEU A 135 -13.38 -13.50 -11.24
N ASN A 136 -12.63 -14.60 -11.46
CA ASN A 136 -11.45 -14.57 -12.32
C ASN A 136 -11.75 -14.34 -13.81
N GLN A 137 -13.02 -14.28 -14.21
CA GLN A 137 -13.42 -13.95 -15.59
C GLN A 137 -13.22 -12.47 -15.93
N THR A 138 -13.11 -11.58 -14.93
CA THR A 138 -12.88 -10.14 -15.13
C THR A 138 -11.58 -9.72 -14.46
N GLU A 139 -10.90 -8.69 -14.99
CA GLU A 139 -9.67 -8.16 -14.39
C GLU A 139 -9.93 -7.62 -12.97
N GLU A 140 -11.07 -6.97 -12.76
CA GLU A 140 -11.47 -6.47 -11.45
C GLU A 140 -11.70 -7.62 -10.45
N GLY A 141 -12.41 -8.68 -10.86
CA GLY A 141 -12.65 -9.84 -10.00
C GLY A 141 -11.36 -10.62 -9.71
N GLN A 142 -10.44 -10.75 -10.67
CA GLN A 142 -9.11 -11.31 -10.45
C GLN A 142 -8.35 -10.57 -9.34
N GLN A 143 -8.36 -9.24 -9.36
CA GLN A 143 -7.71 -8.43 -8.33
C GLN A 143 -8.32 -8.69 -6.94
N GLN A 144 -9.65 -8.82 -6.84
CA GLN A 144 -10.32 -9.09 -5.58
C GLN A 144 -10.04 -10.50 -5.05
N VAL A 145 -10.01 -11.51 -5.92
CA VAL A 145 -9.61 -12.87 -5.55
C VAL A 145 -8.19 -12.88 -4.99
N ILE A 146 -7.26 -12.17 -5.62
CA ILE A 146 -5.88 -12.06 -5.13
C ILE A 146 -5.84 -11.43 -3.73
N LEU A 147 -6.60 -10.34 -3.51
CA LEU A 147 -6.65 -9.68 -2.21
C LEU A 147 -7.23 -10.58 -1.11
N LEU A 148 -8.32 -11.31 -1.40
CA LEU A 148 -8.92 -12.27 -0.47
C LEU A 148 -7.97 -13.42 -0.14
N LYS A 149 -7.33 -14.02 -1.15
CA LYS A 149 -6.32 -15.07 -0.94
C LYS A 149 -5.17 -14.58 -0.08
N GLN A 150 -4.61 -13.39 -0.36
CA GLN A 150 -3.56 -12.81 0.48
C GLN A 150 -4.02 -12.59 1.93
N LYS A 151 -5.25 -12.10 2.13
CA LYS A 151 -5.79 -11.82 3.46
C LYS A 151 -5.88 -13.08 4.33
N TYR A 152 -6.31 -14.20 3.75
CA TYR A 152 -6.59 -15.42 4.53
C TYR A 152 -5.53 -16.52 4.41
N TRP A 153 -4.71 -16.52 3.35
CA TRP A 153 -3.76 -17.60 3.06
C TRP A 153 -2.28 -17.17 3.15
N SER A 154 -1.98 -15.89 3.44
CA SER A 154 -0.60 -15.39 3.51
C SER A 154 0.33 -16.10 4.50
N VAL A 155 -0.24 -16.76 5.51
CA VAL A 155 0.51 -17.52 6.53
C VAL A 155 0.62 -19.02 6.22
N ILE A 156 0.13 -19.47 5.07
CA ILE A 156 0.07 -20.88 4.69
C ILE A 156 1.24 -21.18 3.72
N PRO A 157 2.09 -22.18 4.01
CA PRO A 157 3.36 -22.39 3.30
C PRO A 157 3.24 -22.93 1.87
N TYR A 158 2.02 -23.19 1.37
CA TYR A 158 1.79 -23.85 0.08
C TYR A 158 1.67 -22.87 -1.10
N HIS A 159 2.78 -22.25 -1.48
CA HIS A 159 2.86 -21.36 -2.64
C HIS A 159 2.46 -22.03 -3.97
N ALA A 160 2.64 -23.36 -4.11
CA ALA A 160 2.30 -24.11 -5.32
C ALA A 160 0.79 -24.18 -5.61
N LEU A 161 -0.05 -24.22 -4.57
CA LEU A 161 -1.52 -24.23 -4.69
C LEU A 161 -2.11 -22.84 -4.78
N MET A 162 -1.42 -21.85 -4.22
CA MET A 162 -1.84 -20.45 -4.29
C MET A 162 -1.63 -19.84 -5.69
N GLY A 163 -1.02 -20.58 -6.61
CA GLY A 163 -0.48 -20.05 -7.86
C GLY A 163 0.66 -19.08 -7.57
N THR A 164 1.32 -18.58 -8.62
CA THR A 164 2.09 -17.35 -8.44
C THR A 164 1.08 -16.27 -8.04
N VAL A 165 0.92 -16.03 -6.75
CA VAL A 165 0.45 -14.74 -6.24
C VAL A 165 1.59 -13.76 -6.52
N THR A 166 1.96 -13.62 -7.79
CA THR A 166 2.51 -12.37 -8.26
C THR A 166 1.41 -11.40 -7.89
N SER A 167 1.62 -10.66 -6.79
CA SER A 167 1.03 -9.33 -6.65
C SER A 167 1.08 -8.77 -8.06
N PRO A 168 -0.05 -8.49 -8.71
CA PRO A 168 -0.06 -8.01 -10.08
C PRO A 168 0.49 -6.59 -10.03
N LYS A 169 1.80 -6.43 -9.74
CA LYS A 169 2.44 -5.25 -9.14
C LYS A 169 1.38 -4.28 -8.66
N ALA A 170 0.65 -4.68 -7.59
CA ALA A 170 -0.76 -4.32 -7.43
C ALA A 170 -0.99 -2.90 -7.93
N THR A 171 -1.86 -2.72 -8.92
CA THR A 171 -2.10 -1.42 -9.57
C THR A 171 -2.39 -0.30 -8.53
N ASN A 172 -2.75 -0.70 -7.30
CA ASN A 172 -3.05 0.13 -6.13
C ASN A 172 -1.96 0.18 -5.03
N GLU A 173 -0.83 -0.51 -5.18
CA GLU A 173 0.28 -0.52 -4.22
C GLU A 173 1.34 0.49 -4.66
N ILE A 174 1.74 1.34 -3.71
CA ILE A 174 2.79 2.33 -3.91
C ILE A 174 3.84 2.04 -2.86
N ILE A 175 5.04 1.73 -3.34
CA ILE A 175 6.22 1.54 -2.51
C ILE A 175 7.15 2.71 -2.80
N GLN A 176 7.60 3.37 -1.74
CA GLN A 176 8.57 4.45 -1.82
C GLN A 176 9.71 4.16 -0.85
N ARG A 177 10.94 4.38 -1.33
CA ARG A 177 12.14 4.37 -0.49
C ARG A 177 12.35 5.73 0.17
N PHE A 178 12.65 5.70 1.45
CA PHE A 178 13.03 6.84 2.27
C PHE A 178 14.43 6.60 2.81
N TYR A 179 15.36 7.50 2.50
CA TYR A 179 16.74 7.42 2.97
C TYR A 179 16.86 8.08 4.33
N CYS A 180 17.62 7.46 5.24
CA CYS A 180 17.88 8.00 6.56
C CYS A 180 19.26 8.66 6.55
N THR A 181 19.32 9.95 6.91
CA THR A 181 20.59 10.68 7.07
C THR A 181 20.58 11.36 8.44
N ASP A 182 21.73 11.41 9.11
CA ASP A 182 21.85 11.88 10.50
C ASP A 182 21.43 13.34 10.75
N GLN A 183 21.27 14.15 9.69
CA GLN A 183 20.98 15.58 9.78
C GLN A 183 19.54 15.98 9.41
N GLN A 184 18.68 15.03 9.05
CA GLN A 184 17.33 15.34 8.56
C GLN A 184 16.27 15.00 9.60
N ALA A 185 15.26 15.87 9.76
CA ALA A 185 14.10 15.58 10.60
C ALA A 185 13.50 14.24 10.18
N SER A 186 13.38 13.31 11.12
CA SER A 186 12.93 11.95 10.84
C SER A 186 11.52 11.97 10.24
N VAL A 187 11.36 11.35 9.07
CA VAL A 187 10.06 11.20 8.43
C VAL A 187 9.19 10.32 9.31
N THR A 188 8.07 10.85 9.81
CA THR A 188 7.17 10.09 10.70
C THR A 188 6.26 9.16 9.91
N ILE A 189 5.66 8.16 10.56
CA ILE A 189 4.61 7.30 9.98
C ILE A 189 3.50 8.15 9.33
N GLN A 190 3.11 9.27 9.94
CA GLN A 190 2.07 10.16 9.41
C GLN A 190 2.53 10.89 8.14
N ASP A 191 3.79 11.31 8.09
CA ASP A 191 4.37 11.91 6.88
C ASP A 191 4.44 10.92 5.73
N VAL A 192 4.88 9.69 6.02
CA VAL A 192 4.90 8.59 5.06
C VAL A 192 3.49 8.30 4.54
N TYR A 193 2.50 8.20 5.43
CA TYR A 193 1.10 7.95 5.06
C TYR A 193 0.56 9.02 4.11
N ARG A 194 0.71 10.31 4.49
CA ARG A 194 0.27 11.44 3.66
C ARG A 194 0.98 11.46 2.30
N PHE A 195 2.28 11.18 2.28
CA PHE A 195 3.06 11.11 1.05
C PHE A 195 2.55 10.00 0.11
N LEU A 196 2.36 8.78 0.64
CA LEU A 196 1.91 7.64 -0.15
C LEU A 196 0.47 7.82 -0.64
N GLN A 197 -0.41 8.43 0.17
CA GLN A 197 -1.75 8.83 -0.27
C GLN A 197 -1.69 9.81 -1.45
N PHE A 198 -0.87 10.86 -1.34
CA PHE A 198 -0.71 11.84 -2.42
C PHE A 198 -0.19 11.19 -3.70
N LYS A 199 0.85 10.34 -3.59
CA LYS A 199 1.39 9.57 -4.72
C LYS A 199 0.34 8.71 -5.40
N ARG A 200 -0.61 8.20 -4.63
CA ARG A 200 -1.71 7.41 -5.18
C ARG A 200 -2.70 8.24 -5.96
N ILE A 201 -3.15 9.34 -5.38
CA ILE A 201 -4.02 10.29 -6.09
C ILE A 201 -3.34 10.76 -7.38
N GLU A 202 -2.03 11.04 -7.34
CA GLU A 202 -1.24 11.39 -8.52
C GLU A 202 -1.29 10.29 -9.60
N LYS A 203 -1.10 9.02 -9.22
CA LYS A 203 -1.18 7.87 -10.12
C LYS A 203 -2.59 7.72 -10.72
N GLU A 204 -3.63 7.82 -9.89
CA GLU A 204 -5.03 7.74 -10.35
C GLU A 204 -5.37 8.87 -11.34
N MET A 205 -4.89 10.09 -11.08
CA MET A 205 -5.13 11.25 -11.95
C MET A 205 -4.40 11.16 -13.30
N ARG A 206 -3.22 10.52 -13.35
CA ARG A 206 -2.50 10.28 -14.61
C ARG A 206 -3.19 9.24 -15.47
N VAL A 207 -3.73 8.19 -14.85
CA VAL A 207 -4.49 7.14 -15.54
C VAL A 207 -5.82 7.68 -16.06
N LYS A 208 -6.48 8.59 -15.32
CA LYS A 208 -7.77 9.18 -15.71
C LYS A 208 -7.68 10.40 -16.63
N GLY A 209 -6.48 10.95 -16.89
CA GLY A 209 -6.29 12.20 -17.62
C GLY A 209 -6.76 13.44 -16.80
N LYS A 210 -5.96 14.50 -16.73
CA LYS A 210 -6.37 15.77 -16.07
C LYS A 210 -6.98 16.75 -17.11
N PRO A 211 -7.89 17.68 -16.72
CA PRO A 211 -8.50 17.91 -15.41
C PRO A 211 -10.05 18.10 -15.41
N GLN A 212 -10.73 17.67 -14.33
CA GLN A 212 -11.96 18.32 -13.84
C GLN A 212 -11.77 18.71 -12.37
N ILE A 213 -11.05 19.82 -12.11
CA ILE A 213 -11.15 20.54 -10.84
C ILE A 213 -11.09 22.03 -11.14
N VAL A 214 -12.24 22.63 -11.49
CA VAL A 214 -12.63 23.97 -11.05
C VAL A 214 -14.16 23.99 -10.92
N SER A 215 -14.74 23.30 -9.93
CA SER A 215 -16.15 23.54 -9.55
C SER A 215 -16.60 23.00 -8.19
N ARG A 216 -15.72 22.48 -7.31
CA ARG A 216 -16.16 21.93 -6.00
C ARG A 216 -15.46 22.49 -4.76
N LEU A 217 -14.79 23.62 -4.89
CA LEU A 217 -14.48 24.49 -3.76
C LEU A 217 -14.99 25.88 -4.14
N HIS A 218 -16.28 26.14 -3.91
CA HIS A 218 -16.90 27.45 -3.64
C HIS A 218 -18.42 27.37 -3.80
N THR A 219 -19.11 27.09 -2.70
CA THR A 219 -20.46 27.61 -2.40
C THR A 219 -20.60 27.51 -0.88
N SER A 220 -20.40 28.60 -0.13
CA SER A 220 -21.46 29.43 0.46
C SER A 220 -20.74 30.32 1.50
N HIS A 221 -20.84 31.64 1.61
CA HIS A 221 -21.88 32.63 1.32
C HIS A 221 -21.22 34.02 1.12
N GLY A 222 -21.86 34.90 0.36
CA GLY A 222 -21.49 36.32 0.27
C GLY A 222 -21.80 36.92 -1.08
N SER A 223 -23.09 37.07 -1.38
CA SER A 223 -23.62 37.78 -2.54
C SER A 223 -23.26 39.26 -2.51
N GLU A 224 -22.66 39.78 -3.59
CA GLU A 224 -22.97 41.14 -4.04
C GLU A 224 -22.80 41.28 -5.56
N LYS A 225 -23.91 41.62 -6.20
CA LYS A 225 -24.01 41.94 -7.62
C LYS A 225 -23.39 43.33 -7.83
N ILE A 226 -22.34 43.44 -8.64
CA ILE A 226 -22.08 44.70 -9.34
C ILE A 226 -22.04 44.44 -10.84
N ASN A 227 -23.07 45.00 -11.45
CA ASN A 227 -23.36 45.06 -12.86
C ASN A 227 -22.63 46.29 -13.43
N ARG A 228 -21.73 46.16 -14.42
CA ARG A 228 -21.38 47.31 -15.28
C ARG A 228 -20.87 46.89 -16.68
N LYS A 229 -21.84 47.01 -17.60
CA LYS A 229 -21.82 47.31 -19.03
C LYS A 229 -20.47 47.53 -19.76
N LYS A 230 -20.44 46.92 -20.95
CA LYS A 230 -19.72 47.24 -22.20
C LYS A 230 -19.35 48.73 -22.39
N SER A 231 -18.17 48.97 -22.97
CA SER A 231 -18.03 49.84 -24.16
C SER A 231 -16.75 49.51 -24.94
N ASN A 232 -16.89 49.51 -26.27
CA ASN A 232 -15.86 49.38 -27.30
C ASN A 232 -15.13 50.73 -27.54
N THR A 233 -14.14 50.69 -28.45
CA THR A 233 -13.68 51.79 -29.36
C THR A 233 -12.40 52.51 -28.86
N VAL A 234 -11.30 52.77 -29.60
CA VAL A 234 -10.84 52.55 -31.00
C VAL A 234 -9.33 52.87 -31.09
N LYS A 235 -8.68 52.32 -32.14
CA LYS A 235 -7.45 52.70 -32.89
C LYS A 235 -6.40 53.69 -32.33
N SER A 236 -5.14 53.34 -32.56
CA SER A 236 -4.25 53.94 -33.60
C SER A 236 -3.01 53.03 -33.70
N GLU A 237 -2.68 52.44 -34.87
CA GLU A 237 -1.77 52.99 -35.90
C GLU A 237 -0.52 53.63 -35.26
N SER A 238 0.72 53.33 -35.61
CA SER A 238 1.35 52.71 -36.78
C SER A 238 2.86 52.71 -36.49
N LYS A 239 3.61 51.71 -36.96
CA LYS A 239 4.82 51.92 -37.78
C LYS A 239 5.47 50.59 -38.15
N THR A 240 5.28 50.34 -39.43
CA THR A 240 5.97 49.53 -40.41
C THR A 240 7.50 49.65 -40.40
N ASN A 241 8.12 48.65 -41.03
CA ASN A 241 9.43 48.59 -41.70
C ASN A 241 10.62 48.09 -40.84
N GLU A 242 11.51 47.22 -41.33
CA GLU A 242 11.62 46.54 -42.62
C GLU A 242 12.54 45.33 -42.51
N THR A 243 12.19 44.31 -43.28
CA THR A 243 13.00 43.20 -43.78
C THR A 243 14.38 43.58 -44.33
N ARG A 244 15.40 42.74 -44.05
CA ARG A 244 16.29 42.02 -45.01
C ARG A 244 17.43 41.32 -44.24
N LYS A 245 17.48 39.98 -44.19
CA LYS A 245 18.06 38.99 -45.13
C LYS A 245 19.60 38.95 -45.17
N THR A 246 20.12 37.71 -45.00
CA THR A 246 21.41 37.11 -45.45
C THR A 246 22.69 37.73 -44.87
N ASN A 247 23.65 37.02 -44.29
CA ASN A 247 24.10 35.62 -44.30
C ASN A 247 24.54 35.19 -42.89
#